data_AF-A0A1X0SDX2-F1
#
_entry.id   AF-A0A1X0SDX2-F1
#
_cell.length_a   1.000
_cell.length_b   1.000
_cell.length_c   1.000
_cell.angle_alpha   90.00
_cell.angle_beta   90.00
_cell.angle_gamma   90.00
#
_symmetry.space_group_name_H-M   'P 1'
#
loop_
_entity.id
_entity.type
_entity.pdbx_description
1 polymer ?
#
loop_
_entity_poly.entity_id
_entity_poly.type
_entity_poly.pdbx_seq_one_letter_code
_entity_poly.pdbx_strand_id
1 'polypeptide(L)'
;MNLTVPEAAATPDTIQFKLVYTDSEGETVVFRTFPQISWIYNRLSKAFLTIVLPPLPEKPLTSQIDDQDYVERKRLQVERFFKKLTSRAELVNQQDFVHFLSSDMTPTEVGPLTTGVLSFLRFNKKPNTDKGFKSYKASELIEGNDQDTFHKHQIYILLQETYFGSIAESLNQLIQVRECLGDALIQMGDLIIETTQSKYRLGPGAKPEARDLQRNLDKRMQIFGLLMDELGFVFTRQGKEENMKFGDVMIEYKNSLDPLKVVFNTRTVSLMDYVEHLKIRNKKRDRADKSKLRLGLNHPEVKQVIAEEIEVKDRIIKSLSKIT
;
A
#
# COMPACT_ATOMS: atom_id res chain seq x y z
N MET A 1 -10.32 -19.48 6.61
CA MET A 1 -10.67 -19.04 5.24
C MET A 1 -9.41 -18.76 4.44
N ASN A 2 -9.22 -19.44 3.31
CA ASN A 2 -8.11 -19.16 2.40
C ASN A 2 -8.68 -18.60 1.08
N LEU A 3 -8.26 -17.37 0.73
CA LEU A 3 -8.75 -16.60 -0.41
C LEU A 3 -7.59 -16.37 -1.38
N THR A 4 -7.76 -16.83 -2.62
CA THR A 4 -6.77 -16.73 -3.70
C THR A 4 -7.37 -16.02 -4.91
N VAL A 5 -6.50 -15.52 -5.78
CA VAL A 5 -6.89 -14.81 -7.00
C VAL A 5 -6.22 -15.47 -8.19
N PRO A 6 -6.69 -16.65 -8.65
CA PRO A 6 -5.98 -17.43 -9.66
C PRO A 6 -5.90 -16.73 -11.03
N GLU A 7 -6.84 -15.85 -11.36
CA GLU A 7 -6.95 -15.27 -12.68
C GLU A 7 -7.47 -13.83 -12.62
N ALA A 8 -7.03 -13.01 -13.57
CA ALA A 8 -7.61 -11.71 -13.84
C ALA A 8 -7.81 -11.55 -15.35
N ALA A 9 -8.96 -11.02 -15.73
CA ALA A 9 -9.32 -10.74 -17.12
C ALA A 9 -9.48 -9.23 -17.31
N ALA A 10 -8.85 -8.70 -18.35
CA ALA A 10 -9.04 -7.33 -18.76
C ALA A 10 -10.30 -7.19 -19.63
N THR A 11 -11.10 -6.18 -19.33
CA THR A 11 -12.15 -5.64 -20.19
C THR A 11 -11.76 -4.20 -20.54
N PRO A 12 -12.23 -3.61 -21.65
CA PRO A 12 -11.78 -2.28 -22.10
C PRO A 12 -11.82 -1.19 -21.01
N ASP A 13 -12.80 -1.28 -20.10
CA ASP A 13 -12.98 -0.29 -19.05
C ASP A 13 -12.42 -0.70 -17.68
N THR A 14 -12.30 -2.01 -17.39
CA THR A 14 -11.94 -2.51 -16.05
C THR A 14 -11.28 -3.89 -16.07
N ILE A 15 -10.53 -4.19 -15.01
CA ILE A 15 -10.02 -5.55 -14.74
C ILE A 15 -10.99 -6.27 -13.80
N GLN A 16 -11.39 -7.48 -14.20
CA GLN A 16 -12.14 -8.43 -13.38
C GLN A 16 -11.19 -9.45 -12.77
N PHE A 17 -11.26 -9.61 -11.45
CA PHE A 17 -10.47 -10.57 -10.67
C PHE A 17 -11.36 -11.75 -10.29
N LYS A 18 -10.90 -12.96 -10.60
CA LYS A 18 -11.53 -14.20 -10.14
C LYS A 18 -11.05 -14.48 -8.72
N LEU A 19 -11.94 -14.37 -7.75
CA LEU A 19 -11.68 -14.68 -6.35
C LEU A 19 -12.16 -16.11 -6.07
N VAL A 20 -11.27 -16.95 -5.54
CA VAL A 20 -11.61 -18.30 -5.10
C VAL A 20 -11.36 -18.37 -3.61
N TYR A 21 -12.40 -18.65 -2.84
CA TYR A 21 -12.24 -18.89 -1.41
C TYR A 21 -12.65 -20.31 -1.04
N THR A 22 -11.87 -20.89 -0.15
CA THR A 22 -12.09 -22.20 0.44
C THR A 22 -12.56 -21.99 1.87
N ASP A 23 -13.75 -22.49 2.14
CA ASP A 23 -14.29 -22.61 3.49
C ASP A 23 -14.56 -24.08 3.82
N SER A 24 -14.98 -24.34 5.06
CA SER A 24 -15.33 -25.65 5.60
C SER A 24 -16.38 -26.38 4.75
N GLU A 25 -17.22 -25.63 4.02
CA GLU A 25 -18.35 -26.12 3.23
C GLU A 25 -18.01 -26.34 1.74
N GLY A 26 -16.84 -25.88 1.26
CA GLY A 26 -16.41 -26.08 -0.13
C GLY A 26 -15.66 -24.88 -0.73
N GLU A 27 -15.41 -24.98 -2.05
CA GLU A 27 -14.81 -23.90 -2.84
C GLU A 27 -15.90 -23.05 -3.49
N THR A 28 -15.86 -21.73 -3.26
CA THR A 28 -16.76 -20.78 -3.92
C THR A 28 -15.95 -19.81 -4.77
N VAL A 29 -16.48 -19.49 -5.94
CA VAL A 29 -15.84 -18.62 -6.93
C VAL A 29 -16.70 -17.39 -7.16
N VAL A 30 -16.12 -16.20 -7.02
CA VAL A 30 -16.78 -14.92 -7.31
C VAL A 30 -15.89 -14.01 -8.15
N PHE A 31 -16.50 -13.24 -9.04
CA PHE A 31 -15.78 -12.28 -9.88
C PHE A 31 -15.97 -10.87 -9.33
N ARG A 32 -14.87 -10.13 -9.16
CA ARG A 32 -14.88 -8.78 -8.59
C ARG A 32 -14.03 -7.83 -9.39
N THR A 33 -14.50 -6.61 -9.54
CA THR A 33 -13.79 -5.51 -10.18
C THR A 33 -13.01 -4.70 -9.15
N PHE A 34 -11.99 -3.96 -9.60
CA PHE A 34 -11.23 -3.08 -8.70
C PHE A 34 -12.10 -2.07 -7.91
N PRO A 35 -13.14 -1.44 -8.48
CA PRO A 35 -14.07 -0.62 -7.72
C PRO A 35 -14.73 -1.36 -6.55
N GLN A 36 -15.17 -2.61 -6.73
CA GLN A 36 -15.74 -3.42 -5.65
C GLN A 36 -14.72 -3.70 -4.55
N ILE A 37 -13.45 -3.94 -4.91
CA ILE A 37 -12.37 -4.10 -3.94
C ILE A 37 -12.13 -2.80 -3.16
N SER A 38 -12.15 -1.66 -3.85
CA SER A 38 -12.04 -0.35 -3.19
C SER A 38 -13.22 -0.06 -2.26
N TRP A 39 -14.43 -0.49 -2.63
CA TRP A 39 -15.63 -0.35 -1.81
C TRP A 39 -15.49 -1.08 -0.47
N ILE A 40 -15.07 -2.35 -0.47
CA ILE A 40 -14.91 -3.11 0.77
C ILE A 40 -13.79 -2.53 1.64
N TYR A 41 -12.67 -2.09 1.03
CA TYR A 41 -11.60 -1.41 1.76
C TYR A 41 -12.11 -0.16 2.50
N ASN A 42 -12.91 0.68 1.83
CA ASN A 42 -13.49 1.87 2.43
C ASN A 42 -14.50 1.56 3.54
N ARG A 43 -15.27 0.46 3.42
CA ARG A 43 -16.20 -0.01 4.46
C ARG A 43 -15.45 -0.49 5.69
N LEU A 44 -14.44 -1.35 5.51
CA LEU A 44 -13.59 -1.84 6.59
C LEU A 44 -12.85 -0.70 7.29
N SER A 45 -12.33 0.28 6.53
CA SER A 45 -11.62 1.42 7.11
C SER A 45 -12.51 2.30 7.99
N LYS A 46 -13.83 2.35 7.72
CA LYS A 46 -14.80 3.06 8.56
C LYS A 46 -15.26 2.22 9.76
N ALA A 47 -15.38 0.91 9.57
CA ALA A 47 -15.79 -0.01 10.63
C ALA A 47 -14.70 -0.18 11.71
N PHE A 48 -13.44 -0.25 11.28
CA PHE A 48 -12.30 -0.51 12.17
C PHE A 48 -11.32 0.67 12.17
N LEU A 49 -11.52 1.62 13.09
CA LEU A 49 -10.65 2.79 13.22
C LEU A 49 -9.32 2.50 13.93
N THR A 50 -9.28 1.44 14.73
CA THR A 50 -8.11 1.05 15.53
C THR A 50 -7.20 0.05 14.81
N ILE A 51 -7.73 -0.63 13.79
CA ILE A 51 -7.01 -1.69 13.08
C ILE A 51 -6.34 -1.10 11.84
N VAL A 52 -5.01 -1.25 11.76
CA VAL A 52 -4.25 -0.84 10.58
C VAL A 52 -4.50 -1.81 9.43
N LEU A 53 -5.31 -1.39 8.46
CA LEU A 53 -5.59 -2.19 7.27
C LEU A 53 -4.38 -2.23 6.32
N PRO A 54 -4.15 -3.34 5.60
CA PRO A 54 -3.15 -3.40 4.53
C PRO A 54 -3.49 -2.36 3.45
N PRO A 55 -2.50 -1.70 2.83
CA PRO A 55 -2.76 -0.65 1.86
C PRO A 55 -3.47 -1.23 0.64
N LEU A 56 -4.50 -0.52 0.16
CA LEU A 56 -5.16 -0.87 -1.09
C LEU A 56 -4.17 -0.71 -2.26
N PRO A 57 -4.06 -1.69 -3.18
CA PRO A 57 -3.26 -1.53 -4.39
C PRO A 57 -3.67 -0.30 -5.21
N GLU A 58 -2.77 0.21 -6.04
CA GLU A 58 -3.10 1.36 -6.89
C GLU A 58 -4.18 1.01 -7.92
N LYS A 59 -5.10 1.94 -8.17
CA LYS A 59 -6.15 1.79 -9.17
C LYS A 59 -5.54 1.43 -10.55
N PRO A 60 -6.07 0.41 -11.25
CA PRO A 60 -5.67 0.11 -12.61
C PRO A 60 -5.80 1.33 -13.52
N LEU A 61 -4.76 1.58 -14.32
CA LEU A 61 -4.69 2.65 -15.29
C LEU A 61 -5.30 2.17 -16.61
N THR A 62 -6.33 2.84 -17.10
CA THR A 62 -7.03 2.47 -18.34
C THR A 62 -6.09 2.37 -19.54
N SER A 63 -5.04 3.20 -19.58
CA SER A 63 -4.04 3.19 -20.65
C SER A 63 -3.13 1.95 -20.69
N GLN A 64 -3.12 1.14 -19.63
CA GLN A 64 -2.26 -0.04 -19.51
C GLN A 64 -3.07 -1.34 -19.36
N ILE A 65 -4.40 -1.30 -19.47
CA ILE A 65 -5.26 -2.49 -19.30
C ILE A 65 -5.01 -3.53 -20.40
N ASP A 66 -4.57 -3.08 -21.59
CA ASP A 66 -4.27 -3.98 -22.72
C ASP A 66 -2.94 -4.75 -22.55
N ASP A 67 -2.08 -4.34 -21.61
CA ASP A 67 -0.82 -5.03 -21.34
C ASP A 67 -1.04 -6.21 -20.37
N GLN A 68 -0.85 -7.44 -20.87
CA GLN A 68 -1.02 -8.66 -20.09
C GLN A 68 -0.11 -8.71 -18.86
N ASP A 69 1.12 -8.19 -18.96
CA ASP A 69 2.06 -8.15 -17.82
C ASP A 69 1.54 -7.21 -16.73
N TYR A 70 0.90 -6.10 -17.13
CA TYR A 70 0.27 -5.16 -16.21
C TYR A 70 -0.93 -5.78 -15.47
N VAL A 71 -1.80 -6.50 -16.20
CA VAL A 71 -2.96 -7.19 -15.63
C VAL A 71 -2.52 -8.24 -14.61
N GLU A 72 -1.49 -9.04 -14.95
CA GLU A 72 -0.93 -10.04 -14.05
C GLU A 72 -0.29 -9.42 -12.81
N ARG A 73 0.45 -8.31 -12.98
CA ARG A 73 1.00 -7.54 -11.85
C ARG A 73 -0.11 -7.07 -10.90
N LYS A 74 -1.24 -6.58 -11.44
CA LYS A 74 -2.40 -6.17 -10.63
C LYS A 74 -3.07 -7.35 -9.93
N ARG A 75 -3.20 -8.49 -10.61
CA ARG A 75 -3.71 -9.74 -10.01
C ARG A 75 -2.89 -10.13 -8.78
N LEU A 76 -1.56 -10.17 -8.91
CA LEU A 76 -0.63 -10.49 -7.82
C LEU A 76 -0.73 -9.50 -6.65
N GLN A 77 -0.85 -8.20 -6.92
CA GLN A 77 -1.04 -7.18 -5.89
C GLN A 77 -2.34 -7.38 -5.11
N VAL A 78 -3.45 -7.65 -5.82
CA VAL A 78 -4.75 -7.91 -5.22
C VAL A 78 -4.75 -9.20 -4.40
N GLU A 79 -4.09 -10.25 -4.90
CA GLU A 79 -3.92 -11.51 -4.17
C GLU A 79 -3.19 -11.31 -2.84
N ARG A 80 -2.08 -10.58 -2.84
CA ARG A 80 -1.32 -10.27 -1.61
C ARG A 80 -2.14 -9.43 -0.65
N PHE A 81 -2.87 -8.44 -1.14
CA PHE A 81 -3.78 -7.62 -0.35
C PHE A 81 -4.83 -8.47 0.38
N PHE A 82 -5.51 -9.36 -0.35
CA PHE A 82 -6.50 -10.25 0.25
C PHE A 82 -5.89 -11.25 1.23
N LYS A 83 -4.72 -11.83 0.91
CA LYS A 83 -4.00 -12.71 1.83
C LYS A 83 -3.69 -12.03 3.17
N LYS A 84 -3.34 -10.73 3.15
CA LYS A 84 -3.13 -9.92 4.36
C LYS A 84 -4.43 -9.61 5.09
N LEU A 85 -5.51 -9.32 4.37
CA LEU A 85 -6.83 -9.09 4.98
C LEU A 85 -7.37 -10.35 5.67
N THR A 86 -7.37 -11.49 4.97
CA THR A 86 -7.94 -12.75 5.48
C THR A 86 -7.13 -13.39 6.60
N SER A 87 -5.90 -12.92 6.84
CA SER A 87 -5.11 -13.30 8.01
C SER A 87 -5.75 -12.89 9.35
N ARG A 88 -6.72 -11.96 9.32
CA ARG A 88 -7.38 -11.42 10.51
C ARG A 88 -8.86 -11.82 10.55
N ALA A 89 -9.22 -12.69 11.50
CA ALA A 89 -10.57 -13.22 11.63
C ALA A 89 -11.65 -12.12 11.83
N GLU A 90 -11.33 -11.05 12.56
CA GLU A 90 -12.24 -9.92 12.81
C GLU A 90 -12.70 -9.21 11.54
N LEU A 91 -11.82 -9.12 10.53
CA LEU A 91 -12.12 -8.47 9.26
C LEU A 91 -12.97 -9.37 8.37
N VAL A 92 -12.70 -10.67 8.39
CA VAL A 92 -13.38 -11.67 7.56
C VAL A 92 -14.83 -11.87 8.01
N ASN A 93 -15.08 -11.86 9.32
CA ASN A 93 -16.41 -12.08 9.88
C ASN A 93 -17.33 -10.85 9.77
N GLN A 94 -16.83 -9.74 9.24
CA GLN A 94 -17.59 -8.52 9.11
C GLN A 94 -18.65 -8.64 7.99
N GLN A 95 -19.86 -8.11 8.25
CA GLN A 95 -21.01 -8.28 7.37
C GLN A 95 -20.79 -7.78 5.94
N ASP A 96 -20.13 -6.63 5.75
CA ASP A 96 -19.83 -6.11 4.40
C ASP A 96 -18.80 -6.99 3.67
N PHE A 97 -17.88 -7.64 4.39
CA PHE A 97 -16.92 -8.57 3.80
C PHE A 97 -17.60 -9.87 3.34
N VAL A 98 -18.54 -10.38 4.14
CA VAL A 98 -19.38 -11.53 3.76
C VAL A 98 -20.24 -11.19 2.55
N HIS A 99 -20.88 -10.01 2.52
CA HIS A 99 -21.62 -9.53 1.34
C HIS A 99 -20.70 -9.37 0.12
N PHE A 100 -19.50 -8.84 0.32
CA PHE A 100 -18.51 -8.72 -0.76
C PHE A 100 -18.14 -10.08 -1.37
N LEU A 101 -18.19 -11.17 -0.60
CA LEU A 101 -17.91 -12.53 -1.07
C LEU A 101 -19.15 -13.31 -1.51
N SER A 102 -20.36 -12.80 -1.28
CA SER A 102 -21.60 -13.46 -1.69
C SER A 102 -21.88 -13.30 -3.19
N SER A 103 -22.67 -14.19 -3.78
CA SER A 103 -23.15 -14.03 -5.15
C SER A 103 -24.03 -12.80 -5.37
N ASP A 104 -24.55 -12.22 -4.28
CA ASP A 104 -25.60 -11.20 -4.32
C ASP A 104 -25.04 -9.81 -4.63
N MET A 105 -23.75 -9.57 -4.40
CA MET A 105 -23.14 -8.27 -4.67
C MET A 105 -23.11 -7.96 -6.17
N THR A 106 -23.92 -7.00 -6.58
CA THR A 106 -23.97 -6.54 -7.96
C THR A 106 -22.88 -5.48 -8.26
N PRO A 107 -22.36 -5.38 -9.50
CA PRO A 107 -21.40 -4.33 -9.86
C PRO A 107 -21.93 -2.90 -9.70
N THR A 108 -23.25 -2.71 -9.78
CA THR A 108 -23.92 -1.41 -9.71
C THR A 108 -24.11 -0.88 -8.29
N GLU A 109 -24.02 -1.72 -7.27
CA GLU A 109 -24.00 -1.30 -5.85
C GLU A 109 -22.78 -0.44 -5.52
N VAL A 110 -21.73 -0.56 -6.32
CA VAL A 110 -20.51 0.23 -6.22
C VAL A 110 -20.65 1.50 -7.05
N GLY A 111 -21.78 2.20 -6.85
CA GLY A 111 -21.95 3.55 -7.33
C GLY A 111 -20.97 4.51 -6.63
N PRO A 112 -20.64 5.66 -7.23
CA PRO A 112 -19.89 6.70 -6.55
C PRO A 112 -20.58 7.00 -5.23
N LEU A 113 -19.83 6.81 -4.14
CA LEU A 113 -20.27 6.75 -2.76
C LEU A 113 -21.16 7.94 -2.38
N THR A 114 -22.46 7.89 -2.67
CA THR A 114 -23.45 8.93 -2.33
C THR A 114 -22.84 10.34 -2.34
N THR A 115 -22.20 10.74 -3.44
CA THR A 115 -22.05 12.16 -3.69
C THR A 115 -23.43 12.59 -4.11
N GLY A 116 -24.30 12.85 -3.12
CA GLY A 116 -25.54 13.57 -3.37
C GLY A 116 -25.22 14.79 -4.22
N VAL A 117 -26.21 15.28 -4.96
CA VAL A 117 -26.14 16.38 -5.95
C VAL A 117 -25.66 17.71 -5.34
N LEU A 118 -25.07 17.71 -4.14
CA LEU A 118 -24.46 18.82 -3.41
C LEU A 118 -23.03 18.51 -2.96
N SER A 119 -22.39 17.43 -3.41
CA SER A 119 -21.02 17.07 -2.98
C SER A 119 -19.95 18.10 -3.41
N PHE A 120 -20.25 18.94 -4.39
CA PHE A 120 -19.41 20.09 -4.76
C PHE A 120 -19.40 21.20 -3.70
N LEU A 121 -20.32 21.19 -2.72
CA LEU A 121 -20.37 22.14 -1.60
C LEU A 121 -19.61 21.66 -0.36
N ARG A 122 -18.85 20.56 -0.41
CA ARG A 122 -17.96 20.17 0.69
C ARG A 122 -16.69 21.03 0.70
N PHE A 123 -16.79 22.22 1.29
CA PHE A 123 -15.66 23.13 1.56
C PHE A 123 -14.67 22.62 2.64
N ASN A 124 -14.82 21.38 3.13
CA ASN A 124 -13.95 20.78 4.14
C ASN A 124 -13.17 19.56 3.62
N LYS A 125 -12.75 19.58 2.36
CA LYS A 125 -11.67 18.68 1.92
C LYS A 125 -10.37 19.24 2.49
N LYS A 126 -9.99 18.80 3.70
CA LYS A 126 -8.66 19.12 4.24
C LYS A 126 -7.62 18.73 3.17
N PRO A 127 -6.73 19.63 2.77
CA PRO A 127 -5.71 19.32 1.78
C PRO A 127 -4.89 18.13 2.29
N ASN A 128 -4.50 17.26 1.36
CA ASN A 128 -3.75 16.03 1.61
C ASN A 128 -2.26 16.35 1.92
N THR A 129 -2.02 17.27 2.86
CA THR A 129 -0.70 17.73 3.30
C THR A 129 -0.18 16.94 4.52
N ASP A 130 -0.98 16.04 5.09
CA ASP A 130 -0.67 15.30 6.32
C ASP A 130 0.00 13.93 6.04
N LYS A 131 0.91 13.83 5.06
CA LYS A 131 1.69 12.59 4.84
C LYS A 131 2.80 12.37 5.88
N GLY A 132 3.06 13.35 6.73
CA GLY A 132 4.07 13.32 7.79
C GLY A 132 3.48 13.14 9.20
N PHE A 133 4.37 12.88 10.16
CA PHE A 133 4.00 12.87 11.57
C PHE A 133 3.74 14.29 12.08
N LYS A 134 2.66 14.47 12.82
CA LYS A 134 2.39 15.65 13.62
C LYS A 134 3.34 15.63 14.81
N SER A 135 4.16 16.67 14.93
CA SER A 135 5.08 16.84 16.05
C SER A 135 4.41 17.64 17.15
N TYR A 136 4.46 17.12 18.38
CA TYR A 136 4.03 17.83 19.57
C TYR A 136 5.01 17.56 20.70
N LYS A 137 5.49 18.63 21.33
CA LYS A 137 6.27 18.57 22.56
C LYS A 137 5.42 19.16 23.67
N ALA A 138 4.96 18.30 24.59
CA ALA A 138 4.22 18.76 25.76
C ALA A 138 5.15 19.60 26.65
N SER A 139 4.72 20.81 27.02
CA SER A 139 5.47 21.68 27.94
C SER A 139 5.27 21.29 29.41
N GLU A 140 4.25 20.49 29.71
CA GLU A 140 3.92 20.03 31.06
C GLU A 140 4.36 18.57 31.20
N LEU A 141 4.99 18.25 32.34
CA LEU A 141 5.45 16.91 32.68
C LEU A 141 4.23 16.05 33.02
N ILE A 142 3.86 15.15 32.12
CA ILE A 142 2.76 14.20 32.29
C ILE A 142 3.35 12.90 32.85
N GLU A 143 3.04 12.54 34.09
CA GLU A 143 3.43 11.26 34.68
C GLU A 143 2.91 10.09 33.83
N GLY A 144 3.78 9.13 33.51
CA GLY A 144 3.44 7.96 32.70
C GLY A 144 3.36 8.19 31.19
N ASN A 145 3.78 9.36 30.69
CA ASN A 145 3.79 9.62 29.24
C ASN A 145 5.05 9.07 28.57
N ASP A 146 4.92 7.95 27.86
CA ASP A 146 6.01 7.32 27.09
C ASP A 146 6.34 8.07 25.77
N GLN A 147 6.30 9.40 25.77
CA GLN A 147 6.45 10.22 24.57
C GLN A 147 7.79 9.99 23.85
N ASP A 148 8.86 9.72 24.60
CA ASP A 148 10.17 9.41 24.02
C ASP A 148 10.17 8.10 23.23
N THR A 149 9.44 7.08 23.71
CA THR A 149 9.30 5.82 22.96
C THR A 149 8.52 6.04 21.67
N PHE A 150 7.45 6.84 21.72
CA PHE A 150 6.66 7.20 20.54
C PHE A 150 7.49 7.98 19.53
N HIS A 151 8.31 8.93 19.96
CA HIS A 151 9.24 9.64 19.07
C HIS A 151 10.26 8.71 18.42
N LYS A 152 10.82 7.74 19.17
CA LYS A 152 11.70 6.71 18.60
C LYS A 152 10.97 5.88 17.53
N HIS A 153 9.72 5.48 17.78
CA HIS A 153 8.90 4.76 16.80
C HIS A 153 8.61 5.61 15.55
N GLN A 154 8.32 6.91 15.68
CA GLN A 154 8.12 7.80 14.55
C GLN A 154 9.36 7.87 13.66
N ILE A 155 10.55 8.04 14.26
CA ILE A 155 11.82 8.05 13.54
C ILE A 155 12.05 6.71 12.83
N TYR A 156 11.81 5.59 13.53
CA TYR A 156 11.96 4.26 12.95
C TYR A 156 11.04 4.04 11.75
N ILE A 157 9.78 4.47 11.82
CA ILE A 157 8.82 4.36 10.72
C ILE A 157 9.29 5.17 9.51
N LEU A 158 9.72 6.43 9.69
CA LEU A 158 10.25 7.25 8.59
C LEU A 158 11.50 6.63 7.95
N LEU A 159 12.36 6.05 8.78
CA LEU A 159 13.58 5.40 8.33
C LEU A 159 13.26 4.15 7.50
N GLN A 160 12.35 3.30 7.97
CA GLN A 160 11.88 2.13 7.23
C GLN A 160 11.23 2.51 5.90
N GLU A 161 10.39 3.54 5.88
CA GLU A 161 9.75 4.04 4.65
C GLU A 161 10.79 4.48 3.61
N THR A 162 11.82 5.17 4.07
CA THR A 162 12.95 5.58 3.23
C THR A 162 13.68 4.37 2.69
N TYR A 163 14.01 3.38 3.52
CA TYR A 163 14.70 2.16 3.07
C TYR A 163 13.88 1.33 2.09
N PHE A 164 12.59 1.11 2.35
CA PHE A 164 11.74 0.39 1.40
C PHE A 164 11.61 1.12 0.06
N GLY A 165 11.53 2.46 0.09
CA GLY A 165 11.57 3.28 -1.11
C GLY A 165 12.88 3.15 -1.88
N SER A 166 14.03 3.24 -1.21
CA SER A 166 15.34 3.09 -1.83
C SER A 166 15.55 1.70 -2.42
N ILE A 167 15.13 0.63 -1.73
CA ILE A 167 15.24 -0.75 -2.24
C ILE A 167 14.37 -0.91 -3.50
N ALA A 168 13.14 -0.40 -3.49
CA ALA A 168 12.27 -0.45 -4.68
C ALA A 168 12.88 0.30 -5.88
N GLU A 169 13.50 1.45 -5.65
CA GLU A 169 14.19 2.22 -6.69
C GLU A 169 15.41 1.45 -7.24
N SER A 170 16.24 0.87 -6.38
CA SER A 170 17.37 0.04 -6.80
C SER A 170 16.93 -1.19 -7.61
N LEU A 171 15.79 -1.80 -7.25
CA LEU A 171 15.21 -2.89 -8.04
C LEU A 171 14.75 -2.41 -9.42
N ASN A 172 14.14 -1.22 -9.53
CA ASN A 172 13.78 -0.65 -10.82
C ASN A 172 15.00 -0.35 -11.70
N GLN A 173 16.09 0.15 -11.13
CA GLN A 173 17.35 0.36 -11.84
C GLN A 173 17.94 -0.96 -12.35
N LEU A 174 17.87 -2.03 -11.55
CA LEU A 174 18.33 -3.35 -11.97
C LEU A 174 17.56 -3.87 -13.19
N ILE A 175 16.25 -3.57 -13.30
CA ILE A 175 15.43 -3.95 -14.46
C ILE A 175 15.91 -3.23 -15.71
N GLN A 176 16.12 -1.92 -15.63
CA GLN A 176 16.61 -1.12 -16.77
C GLN A 176 17.94 -1.66 -17.28
N VAL A 177 18.86 -2.00 -16.37
CA VAL A 177 20.16 -2.61 -16.74
C VAL A 177 19.96 -3.97 -17.42
N ARG A 178 19.03 -4.80 -16.95
CA ARG A 178 18.71 -6.09 -17.56
C ARG A 178 18.04 -5.95 -18.92
N GLU A 179 17.20 -4.95 -19.12
CA GLU A 179 16.60 -4.64 -20.42
C GLU A 179 17.68 -4.23 -21.43
N CYS A 180 18.57 -3.31 -21.05
CA CYS A 180 19.71 -2.93 -21.89
C CYS A 180 20.65 -4.12 -22.19
N LEU A 181 20.87 -5.01 -21.22
CA LEU A 181 21.65 -6.23 -21.43
C LEU A 181 20.94 -7.18 -22.42
N GLY A 182 19.63 -7.31 -22.31
CA GLY A 182 18.81 -8.09 -23.24
C GLY A 182 18.92 -7.56 -24.67
N ASP A 183 18.78 -6.26 -24.85
CA ASP A 183 18.92 -5.60 -26.16
C ASP A 183 20.32 -5.80 -26.75
N ALA A 184 21.37 -5.69 -25.92
CA ALA A 184 22.74 -5.92 -26.36
C ALA A 184 23.00 -7.36 -26.81
N LEU A 185 22.40 -8.35 -26.13
CA LEU A 185 22.50 -9.76 -26.49
C LEU A 185 21.77 -10.05 -27.82
N ILE A 186 20.58 -9.49 -28.02
CA ILE A 186 19.84 -9.61 -29.28
C ILE A 186 20.64 -8.98 -30.42
N GLN A 187 21.17 -7.76 -30.23
CA GLN A 187 22.00 -7.11 -31.23
C GLN A 187 23.25 -7.93 -31.58
N MET A 188 23.88 -8.55 -30.58
CA MET A 188 25.01 -9.45 -30.80
C MET A 188 24.58 -10.68 -31.60
N GLY A 189 23.42 -11.28 -31.29
CA GLY A 189 22.82 -12.39 -32.03
C GLY A 189 22.60 -12.07 -33.51
N ASP A 190 21.97 -10.94 -33.79
CA ASP A 190 21.73 -10.43 -35.14
C ASP A 190 23.03 -10.28 -35.95
N LEU A 191 24.05 -9.65 -35.35
CA LEU A 191 25.36 -9.45 -36.00
C LEU A 191 26.07 -10.78 -36.29
N ILE A 192 25.99 -11.75 -35.37
CA ILE A 192 26.56 -13.08 -35.57
C ILE A 192 25.85 -13.78 -36.73
N ILE A 193 24.53 -13.70 -36.78
CA ILE A 193 23.74 -14.30 -37.86
C ILE A 193 24.09 -13.64 -39.19
N GLU A 194 24.11 -12.30 -39.27
CA GLU A 194 24.43 -11.56 -40.50
C GLU A 194 25.83 -11.88 -41.02
N THR A 195 26.84 -11.89 -40.15
CA THR A 195 28.22 -12.19 -40.52
C THR A 195 28.40 -13.65 -40.99
N THR A 196 27.61 -14.58 -40.48
CA THR A 196 27.70 -16.02 -40.77
C THR A 196 26.73 -16.50 -41.86
N GLN A 197 25.95 -15.60 -42.46
CA GLN A 197 25.18 -15.85 -43.69
C GLN A 197 26.03 -15.86 -44.97
N SER A 198 27.36 -15.75 -44.84
CA SER A 198 28.32 -15.72 -45.97
C SER A 198 28.36 -16.98 -46.84
N LYS A 199 27.58 -18.02 -46.51
CA LYS A 199 27.38 -19.28 -47.26
C LYS A 199 27.20 -19.10 -48.77
N TYR A 200 26.72 -17.93 -49.23
CA TYR A 200 26.50 -17.60 -50.64
C TYR A 200 27.58 -16.70 -51.28
N ARG A 201 28.53 -16.17 -50.51
CA ARG A 201 29.49 -15.15 -50.99
C ARG A 201 30.89 -15.69 -51.32
N LEU A 202 31.27 -16.86 -50.80
CA LEU A 202 32.65 -17.39 -50.89
C LEU A 202 32.91 -18.31 -52.10
N GLY A 203 31.92 -18.59 -52.95
CA GLY A 203 32.08 -19.42 -54.15
C GLY A 203 32.39 -20.91 -53.87
N PRO A 204 32.80 -21.69 -54.88
CA PRO A 204 33.03 -23.13 -54.72
C PRO A 204 34.24 -23.50 -53.85
N GLY A 205 35.16 -22.54 -53.61
CA GLY A 205 36.40 -22.74 -52.85
C GLY A 205 37.42 -23.63 -53.58
N ALA A 206 38.71 -23.48 -53.25
CA ALA A 206 39.77 -24.28 -53.86
C ALA A 206 39.93 -25.67 -53.24
N LYS A 207 39.47 -25.87 -52.00
CA LYS A 207 39.56 -27.14 -51.25
C LYS A 207 38.19 -27.51 -50.65
N PRO A 208 37.66 -28.71 -50.95
CA PRO A 208 36.33 -29.13 -50.45
C PRO A 208 36.28 -29.28 -48.93
N GLU A 209 37.34 -29.78 -48.29
CA GLU A 209 37.39 -29.96 -46.83
C GLU A 209 37.31 -28.64 -46.05
N ALA A 210 38.02 -27.61 -46.51
CA ALA A 210 38.01 -26.28 -45.90
C ALA A 210 36.63 -25.62 -46.01
N ARG A 211 35.91 -25.88 -47.12
CA ARG A 211 34.54 -25.40 -47.34
C ARG A 211 33.57 -26.04 -46.35
N ASP A 212 33.66 -27.34 -46.13
CA ASP A 212 32.74 -28.05 -45.25
C ASP A 212 33.00 -27.69 -43.77
N LEU A 213 34.27 -27.42 -43.40
CA LEU A 213 34.63 -26.83 -42.11
C LEU A 213 33.99 -25.44 -41.90
N GLN A 214 34.11 -24.55 -42.89
CA GLN A 214 33.50 -23.21 -42.83
C GLN A 214 31.98 -23.28 -42.71
N ARG A 215 31.33 -24.15 -43.48
CA ARG A 215 29.86 -24.36 -43.39
C ARG A 215 29.43 -24.86 -42.02
N ASN A 216 30.23 -25.70 -41.37
CA ASN A 216 29.95 -26.19 -40.02
C ASN A 216 30.12 -25.06 -38.99
N LEU A 217 31.16 -24.24 -39.13
CA LEU A 217 31.35 -23.04 -38.31
C LEU A 217 30.17 -22.07 -38.47
N ASP A 218 29.79 -21.72 -39.70
CA ASP A 218 28.66 -20.83 -39.98
C ASP A 218 27.37 -21.35 -39.33
N LYS A 219 27.09 -22.66 -39.47
CA LYS A 219 25.92 -23.29 -38.84
C LYS A 219 25.96 -23.18 -37.32
N ARG A 220 27.12 -23.40 -36.69
CA ARG A 220 27.28 -23.30 -35.23
C ARG A 220 27.14 -21.86 -34.75
N MET A 221 27.66 -20.90 -35.51
CA MET A 221 27.53 -19.47 -35.19
C MET A 221 26.09 -18.99 -35.34
N GLN A 222 25.34 -19.45 -36.35
CA GLN A 222 23.91 -19.15 -36.46
C GLN A 222 23.12 -19.67 -35.26
N ILE A 223 23.40 -20.89 -34.80
CA ILE A 223 22.79 -21.43 -33.57
C ILE A 223 23.16 -20.56 -32.37
N PHE A 224 24.42 -20.15 -32.26
CA PHE A 224 24.88 -19.26 -31.19
C PHE A 224 24.15 -17.91 -31.21
N GLY A 225 23.91 -17.32 -32.38
CA GLY A 225 23.12 -16.09 -32.51
C GLY A 225 21.68 -16.26 -32.04
N LEU A 226 21.00 -17.33 -32.46
CA LEU A 226 19.62 -17.63 -31.99
C LEU A 226 19.56 -17.85 -30.47
N LEU A 227 20.57 -18.49 -29.88
CA LEU A 227 20.66 -18.66 -28.43
C LEU A 227 20.89 -17.33 -27.70
N MET A 228 21.58 -16.37 -28.33
CA MET A 228 21.76 -15.03 -27.77
C MET A 228 20.44 -14.25 -27.73
N ASP A 229 19.62 -14.35 -28.78
CA ASP A 229 18.28 -13.75 -28.82
C ASP A 229 17.38 -14.33 -27.72
N GLU A 230 17.37 -15.65 -27.57
CA GLU A 230 16.61 -16.34 -26.52
C GLU A 230 17.08 -15.92 -25.12
N LEU A 231 18.40 -15.81 -24.92
CA LEU A 231 18.97 -15.35 -23.66
C LEU A 231 18.56 -13.90 -23.34
N GLY A 232 18.54 -13.01 -24.35
CA GLY A 232 18.06 -11.64 -24.19
C GLY A 232 16.59 -11.58 -23.76
N PHE A 233 15.73 -12.41 -24.37
CA PHE A 233 14.34 -12.56 -23.94
C PHE A 233 14.21 -13.06 -22.49
N VAL A 234 15.02 -14.03 -22.07
CA VAL A 234 15.02 -14.53 -20.69
C VAL A 234 15.41 -13.43 -19.70
N PHE A 235 16.42 -12.61 -20.00
CA PHE A 235 16.83 -11.50 -19.12
C PHE A 235 15.75 -10.45 -18.92
N THR A 236 15.09 -10.02 -20.01
CA THR A 236 13.99 -9.06 -19.95
C THR A 236 12.81 -9.62 -19.17
N ARG A 237 12.43 -10.88 -19.42
CA ARG A 237 11.33 -11.55 -18.71
C ARG A 237 11.62 -11.69 -17.21
N GLN A 238 12.83 -12.14 -16.86
CA GLN A 238 13.25 -12.30 -15.47
C GLN A 238 13.17 -10.97 -14.70
N GLY A 239 13.60 -9.87 -15.31
CA GLY A 239 13.53 -8.53 -14.70
C GLY A 239 12.09 -8.15 -14.33
N LYS A 240 11.13 -8.38 -15.23
CA LYS A 240 9.70 -8.12 -14.96
C LYS A 240 9.16 -8.97 -13.81
N GLU A 241 9.44 -10.27 -13.80
CA GLU A 241 8.94 -11.18 -12.76
C GLU A 241 9.53 -10.89 -11.38
N GLU A 242 10.83 -10.59 -11.31
CA GLU A 242 11.50 -10.17 -10.07
C GLU A 242 10.85 -8.89 -9.52
N ASN A 243 10.49 -7.94 -10.39
CA ASN A 243 9.80 -6.72 -9.96
C ASN A 243 8.41 -6.99 -9.37
N MET A 244 7.62 -7.81 -10.05
CA MET A 244 6.26 -8.18 -9.59
C MET A 244 6.28 -8.90 -8.23
N LYS A 245 7.36 -9.68 -7.96
CA LYS A 245 7.53 -10.45 -6.73
C LYS A 245 8.18 -9.67 -5.60
N PHE A 246 9.20 -8.85 -5.89
CA PHE A 246 10.00 -8.16 -4.87
C PHE A 246 9.77 -6.65 -4.85
N GLY A 247 9.85 -5.98 -6.01
CA GLY A 247 9.71 -4.52 -6.10
C GLY A 247 8.35 -4.05 -5.60
N ASP A 248 7.27 -4.68 -6.08
CA ASP A 248 5.92 -4.37 -5.62
C ASP A 248 5.71 -4.63 -4.13
N VAL A 249 6.35 -5.66 -3.58
CA VAL A 249 6.25 -5.99 -2.15
C VAL A 249 6.95 -4.92 -1.31
N MET A 250 8.08 -4.38 -1.75
CA MET A 250 8.75 -3.27 -1.06
C MET A 250 7.90 -1.99 -1.08
N ILE A 251 7.28 -1.67 -2.21
CA ILE A 251 6.33 -0.54 -2.31
C ILE A 251 5.12 -0.78 -1.40
N GLU A 252 4.61 -2.01 -1.32
CA GLU A 252 3.51 -2.36 -0.45
C GLU A 252 3.87 -2.17 1.04
N TYR A 253 5.06 -2.61 1.46
CA TYR A 253 5.55 -2.38 2.83
C TYR A 253 5.73 -0.89 3.12
N LYS A 254 6.30 -0.13 2.18
CA LYS A 254 6.39 1.33 2.29
C LYS A 254 5.00 1.95 2.52
N ASN A 255 4.02 1.59 1.70
CA ASN A 255 2.66 2.13 1.78
C ASN A 255 1.92 1.66 3.04
N SER A 256 2.28 0.51 3.62
CA SER A 256 1.69 0.03 4.87
C SER A 256 2.07 0.88 6.10
N LEU A 257 3.07 1.76 5.96
CA LEU A 257 3.46 2.70 7.01
C LEU A 257 2.55 3.93 7.08
N ASP A 258 1.82 4.27 6.00
CA ASP A 258 0.94 5.44 5.99
C ASP A 258 -0.22 5.36 7.01
N PRO A 259 -0.97 4.24 7.10
CA PRO A 259 -1.98 4.09 8.15
C PRO A 259 -1.41 4.16 9.57
N LEU A 260 -0.18 3.68 9.79
CA LEU A 260 0.50 3.80 11.09
C LEU A 260 0.72 5.27 11.44
N LYS A 261 1.13 6.11 10.48
CA LYS A 261 1.24 7.56 10.69
C LYS A 261 -0.08 8.18 11.10
N VAL A 262 -1.21 7.75 10.53
CA VAL A 262 -2.54 8.23 10.89
C VAL A 262 -2.88 7.90 12.35
N VAL A 263 -2.60 6.67 12.80
CA VAL A 263 -2.81 6.25 14.20
C VAL A 263 -1.97 7.11 15.15
N PHE A 264 -0.68 7.28 14.86
CA PHE A 264 0.21 8.12 15.65
C PHE A 264 -0.26 9.58 15.68
N ASN A 265 -0.69 10.13 14.54
CA ASN A 265 -1.21 11.48 14.44
C ASN A 265 -2.51 11.66 15.25
N THR A 266 -3.37 10.64 15.28
CA THR A 266 -4.60 10.65 16.08
C THR A 266 -4.29 10.66 17.58
N ARG A 267 -3.29 9.87 18.02
CA ARG A 267 -2.78 9.93 19.39
C ARG A 267 -2.19 11.31 19.71
N THR A 268 -1.36 11.86 18.82
CA THR A 268 -0.76 13.19 19.02
C THR A 268 -1.83 14.26 19.18
N VAL A 269 -2.88 14.25 18.36
CA VAL A 269 -4.02 15.18 18.50
C VAL A 269 -4.74 14.97 19.83
N SER A 270 -5.02 13.71 20.22
CA SER A 270 -5.65 13.42 21.51
C SER A 270 -4.81 13.91 22.70
N LEU A 271 -3.48 13.82 22.59
CA LEU A 271 -2.54 14.33 23.58
C LEU A 271 -2.57 15.88 23.62
N MET A 272 -2.60 16.55 22.47
CA MET A 272 -2.78 18.01 22.40
C MET A 272 -4.06 18.44 23.12
N ASP A 273 -5.19 17.77 22.84
CA ASP A 273 -6.49 18.05 23.46
C ASP A 273 -6.45 17.82 24.98
N TYR A 274 -5.78 16.76 25.43
CA TYR A 274 -5.58 16.48 26.86
C TYR A 274 -4.80 17.58 27.58
N VAL A 275 -3.68 18.03 27.00
CA VAL A 275 -2.89 19.13 27.58
C VAL A 275 -3.66 20.45 27.59
N GLU A 276 -4.49 20.71 26.57
CA GLU A 276 -5.38 21.87 26.57
C GLU A 276 -6.39 21.79 27.72
N HIS A 277 -7.03 20.63 27.92
CA HIS A 277 -7.94 20.41 29.04
C HIS A 277 -7.25 20.53 30.41
N LEU A 278 -6.01 20.04 30.55
CA LEU A 278 -5.20 20.23 31.75
C LEU A 278 -4.97 21.71 32.06
N LYS A 279 -4.59 22.52 31.05
CA LYS A 279 -4.40 23.96 31.22
C LYS A 279 -5.68 24.67 31.65
N ILE A 280 -6.83 24.29 31.08
CA ILE A 280 -8.13 24.83 31.47
C ILE A 280 -8.44 24.47 32.93
N ARG A 281 -8.21 23.21 33.31
CA ARG A 281 -8.39 22.75 34.69
C ARG A 281 -7.49 23.49 35.68
N ASN A 282 -6.21 23.67 35.36
CA ASN A 282 -5.28 24.42 36.20
C ASN A 282 -5.75 25.87 36.39
N LYS A 283 -6.19 26.55 35.32
CA LYS A 283 -6.78 27.90 35.43
C LYS A 283 -8.06 27.93 36.28
N LYS A 284 -8.94 26.93 36.17
CA LYS A 284 -10.16 26.84 36.98
C LYS A 284 -9.85 26.54 38.45
N ARG A 285 -8.90 25.65 38.73
CA ARG A 285 -8.40 25.37 40.08
C ARG A 285 -7.83 26.63 40.73
N ASP A 286 -6.98 27.37 40.03
CA ASP A 286 -6.39 28.61 40.55
C ASP A 286 -7.45 29.69 40.83
N ARG A 287 -8.54 29.73 40.05
CA ARG A 287 -9.71 30.58 40.35
C ARG A 287 -10.48 30.08 41.57
N ALA A 288 -10.72 28.77 41.67
CA ALA A 288 -11.38 28.15 42.81
C ALA A 288 -10.63 28.46 44.11
N ASP A 289 -9.31 28.33 44.11
CA ASP A 289 -8.48 28.57 45.29
C ASP A 289 -8.47 30.05 45.70
N LYS A 290 -8.43 30.98 44.73
CA LYS A 290 -8.62 32.42 45.01
C LYS A 290 -10.00 32.73 45.59
N SER A 291 -11.06 32.12 45.07
CA SER A 291 -12.42 32.34 45.57
C SER A 291 -12.63 31.72 46.95
N LYS A 292 -12.05 30.54 47.23
CA LYS A 292 -12.03 29.92 48.58
C LYS A 292 -11.36 30.86 49.60
N LEU A 293 -10.24 31.49 49.21
CA LEU A 293 -9.50 32.43 50.06
C LEU A 293 -10.27 33.73 50.33
N ARG A 294 -11.11 34.20 49.39
CA ARG A 294 -11.86 35.46 49.51
C ARG A 294 -13.22 35.33 50.19
N LEU A 295 -13.97 34.27 49.91
CA LEU A 295 -15.40 34.15 50.24
C LEU A 295 -15.71 32.99 51.22
N GLY A 296 -14.72 32.16 51.53
CA GLY A 296 -14.89 30.98 52.38
C GLY A 296 -15.55 29.79 51.67
N LEU A 297 -15.40 28.59 52.25
CA LEU A 297 -15.72 27.32 51.59
C LEU A 297 -17.21 27.13 51.24
N ASN A 298 -18.12 27.77 51.98
CA ASN A 298 -19.56 27.54 51.89
C ASN A 298 -20.33 28.54 51.02
N HIS A 299 -19.64 29.52 50.41
CA HIS A 299 -20.28 30.51 49.54
C HIS A 299 -20.83 29.84 48.25
N PRO A 300 -22.04 30.17 47.79
CA PRO A 300 -22.68 29.53 46.63
C PRO A 300 -21.84 29.66 45.35
N GLU A 301 -21.15 30.78 45.17
CA GLU A 301 -20.24 31.02 44.04
C GLU A 301 -18.99 30.11 44.09
N VAL A 302 -18.48 29.81 45.28
CA VAL A 302 -17.33 28.88 45.46
C VAL A 302 -17.76 27.46 45.14
N LYS A 303 -18.97 27.05 45.53
CA LYS A 303 -19.53 25.73 45.17
C LYS A 303 -19.75 25.56 43.67
N GLN A 304 -20.17 26.61 42.96
CA GLN A 304 -20.29 26.58 41.50
C GLN A 304 -18.94 26.42 40.81
N VAL A 305 -17.92 27.18 41.24
CA VAL A 305 -16.57 27.07 40.66
C VAL A 305 -15.92 25.71 40.94
N ILE A 306 -16.19 25.10 42.10
CA ILE A 306 -15.73 23.73 42.42
C ILE A 306 -16.45 22.69 41.55
N ALA A 307 -17.76 22.81 41.34
CA ALA A 307 -18.51 21.92 40.45
C ALA A 307 -17.99 21.97 39.01
N GLU A 308 -17.66 23.18 38.53
CA GLU A 308 -17.01 23.38 37.23
C GLU A 308 -15.59 22.78 37.14
N GLU A 309 -14.83 22.76 38.23
CA GLU A 309 -13.51 22.11 38.28
C GLU A 309 -13.66 20.58 38.16
N ILE A 310 -14.63 20.00 38.88
CA ILE A 310 -14.93 18.56 38.87
C ILE A 310 -15.37 18.13 37.46
N GLU A 311 -16.23 18.90 36.80
CA GLU A 311 -16.67 18.58 35.43
C GLU A 311 -15.50 18.55 34.43
N VAL A 312 -14.56 19.49 34.55
CA VAL A 312 -13.36 19.49 33.69
C VAL A 312 -12.44 18.32 34.04
N LYS A 313 -12.34 17.93 35.32
CA LYS A 313 -11.59 16.74 35.75
C LYS A 313 -12.16 15.45 35.16
N ASP A 314 -13.48 15.31 35.09
CA ASP A 314 -14.13 14.16 34.45
C ASP A 314 -13.89 14.13 32.93
N ARG A 315 -13.84 15.29 32.28
CA ARG A 315 -13.47 15.40 30.85
C ARG A 315 -12.01 14.99 30.59
N ILE A 316 -11.09 15.32 31.51
CA ILE A 316 -9.67 14.91 31.47
C ILE A 316 -9.52 13.39 31.60
N ILE A 317 -10.29 12.76 32.50
CA ILE A 317 -10.25 11.30 32.68
C ILE A 317 -10.73 10.59 31.40
N LYS A 318 -11.76 11.13 30.73
CA LYS A 318 -12.25 10.61 29.44
C LYS A 318 -11.30 10.82 28.27
N SER A 319 -10.43 11.83 28.31
CA SER A 319 -9.41 12.03 27.26
C SER A 319 -8.16 11.19 27.50
N LEU A 320 -7.78 10.95 28.77
CA LEU A 320 -6.73 9.99 29.14
C LEU A 320 -7.00 8.58 28.60
N SER A 321 -8.24 8.09 28.74
CA SER A 321 -8.60 6.75 28.25
C SER A 321 -8.53 6.58 26.73
N LYS A 322 -8.34 7.66 25.96
CA LYS A 322 -8.14 7.63 24.50
C LYS A 322 -6.67 7.66 24.09
N ILE A 323 -5.77 7.94 25.04
CA ILE A 323 -4.32 8.15 24.80
C ILE A 323 -3.52 6.90 25.20
N THR A 324 -3.94 6.23 26.28
CA THR A 324 -3.43 4.92 26.74
C THR A 324 -3.99 3.80 25.89
#